data_AF-V8BED6-F1
#
_entry.id   AF-V8BED6-F1
#
_cell.length_a   1.000
_cell.length_b   1.000
_cell.length_c   1.000
_cell.angle_alpha   90.00
_cell.angle_beta   90.00
_cell.angle_gamma   90.00
#
_symmetry.space_group_name_H-M   'P 1'
#
loop_
_entity.id
_entity.type
_entity.pdbx_description
1 polymer ?
#
loop_
_entity_poly.entity_id
_entity_poly.type
_entity_poly.pdbx_seq_one_letter_code
_entity_poly.pdbx_strand_id
1 'polypeptide(L)'
;MTFTTIKSELKTFANKKVDYMRSYIELQEKLKKEVAEGMKGSKQAQIELADLKSEGETYSQKTYDKIMSDIEQERTKQLEELKSEKNSVTADDVAELMLLESTKDISWEEFEEYLEKYKNKPLAIKKLGEIAQSHTDLSFFDYEKYNIKDRTEKLAEYLKKQAKTYHSEFLINGDNMLLVTAELSLEINETAIGRFFEENGL
;
A
#
# COMPACT_ATOMS: atom_id res chain seq x y z
N MET A 1 -12.26 3.28 -7.42
CA MET A 1 -11.36 2.10 -7.28
C MET A 1 -11.01 1.99 -5.81
N THR A 2 -10.94 0.81 -5.18
CA THR A 2 -10.68 0.71 -3.73
C THR A 2 -9.22 0.33 -3.45
N PHE A 3 -8.75 0.50 -2.21
CA PHE A 3 -7.41 0.03 -1.80
C PHE A 3 -7.22 -1.48 -2.03
N THR A 4 -8.25 -2.31 -1.87
CA THR A 4 -8.17 -3.76 -2.18
C THR A 4 -7.94 -4.02 -3.67
N THR A 5 -8.58 -3.24 -4.55
CA THR A 5 -8.32 -3.31 -5.99
C THR A 5 -6.89 -2.88 -6.29
N ILE A 6 -6.42 -1.77 -5.71
CA ILE A 6 -5.05 -1.26 -5.90
C ILE A 6 -4.01 -2.28 -5.42
N LYS A 7 -4.24 -2.97 -4.29
CA LYS A 7 -3.40 -4.08 -3.81
C LYS A 7 -3.24 -5.17 -4.87
N SER A 8 -4.33 -5.54 -5.54
CA SER A 8 -4.31 -6.55 -6.61
C SER A 8 -3.56 -6.05 -7.86
N GLU A 9 -3.73 -4.77 -8.21
CA GLU A 9 -2.97 -4.15 -9.30
C GLU A 9 -1.46 -4.06 -9.00
N LEU A 10 -1.08 -3.75 -7.75
CA LEU A 10 0.33 -3.77 -7.32
C LEU A 10 0.95 -5.16 -7.46
N LYS A 11 0.24 -6.20 -7.06
CA LYS A 11 0.69 -7.59 -7.27
C LYS A 11 0.89 -7.87 -8.76
N THR A 12 -0.04 -7.44 -9.61
CA THR A 12 0.07 -7.61 -11.07
C THR A 12 1.28 -6.85 -11.62
N PHE A 13 1.48 -5.61 -11.18
CA PHE A 13 2.59 -4.76 -11.59
C PHE A 13 3.94 -5.38 -11.22
N ALA A 14 4.09 -5.84 -9.99
CA ALA A 14 5.33 -6.43 -9.50
C ALA A 14 5.69 -7.74 -10.22
N ASN A 15 4.70 -8.63 -10.43
CA ASN A 15 4.91 -9.85 -11.22
C ASN A 15 5.33 -9.54 -12.66
N LYS A 16 4.64 -8.59 -13.31
CA LYS A 16 4.96 -8.22 -14.69
C LYS A 16 6.36 -7.61 -14.82
N LYS A 17 6.83 -6.89 -13.80
CA LYS A 17 8.22 -6.38 -13.72
C LYS A 17 9.24 -7.51 -13.67
N VAL A 18 9.01 -8.52 -12.82
CA VAL A 18 9.86 -9.72 -12.74
C VAL A 18 9.85 -10.49 -14.06
N ASP A 19 8.71 -10.61 -14.73
CA ASP A 19 8.64 -11.23 -16.05
C ASP A 19 9.52 -10.50 -17.07
N TYR A 20 9.49 -9.17 -17.11
CA TYR A 20 10.38 -8.39 -17.98
C TYR A 20 11.87 -8.59 -17.63
N MET A 21 12.22 -8.68 -16.35
CA MET A 21 13.59 -8.97 -15.93
C MET A 21 14.04 -10.36 -16.44
N ARG A 22 13.20 -11.39 -16.25
CA ARG A 22 13.47 -12.75 -16.71
C ARG A 22 13.60 -12.82 -18.24
N SER A 23 12.64 -12.25 -18.97
CA SER A 23 12.68 -12.22 -20.43
C SER A 23 13.91 -11.47 -20.97
N TYR A 24 14.36 -10.41 -20.29
CA TYR A 24 15.56 -9.68 -20.68
C TYR A 24 16.83 -10.55 -20.53
N ILE A 25 16.96 -11.26 -19.41
CA ILE A 25 18.06 -12.20 -19.17
C ILE A 25 18.07 -13.32 -20.22
N GLU A 26 16.93 -13.97 -20.45
CA GLU A 26 16.80 -15.05 -21.44
C GLU A 26 17.15 -14.57 -22.85
N LEU A 27 16.67 -13.38 -23.23
CA LEU A 27 16.99 -12.78 -24.52
C LEU A 27 18.48 -12.43 -24.62
N GLN A 28 19.08 -11.91 -23.55
CA GLN A 28 20.50 -11.56 -23.51
C GLN A 28 21.38 -12.81 -23.73
N GLU A 29 21.08 -13.91 -23.05
CA GLU A 29 21.79 -15.18 -23.20
C GLU A 29 21.64 -15.76 -24.61
N LYS A 30 20.42 -15.76 -25.14
CA LYS A 30 20.13 -16.22 -26.51
C LYS A 30 20.92 -15.42 -27.54
N LEU A 31 20.85 -14.09 -27.47
CA LEU A 31 21.52 -13.21 -28.44
C LEU A 31 23.04 -13.30 -28.33
N LYS A 32 23.59 -13.46 -27.12
CA LYS A 32 25.02 -13.69 -26.91
C LYS A 32 25.50 -14.94 -27.65
N LYS A 33 24.70 -16.01 -27.61
CA LYS A 33 24.98 -17.25 -28.35
C LYS A 33 24.91 -17.05 -29.86
N GLU A 34 23.83 -16.43 -30.36
CA GLU A 34 23.66 -16.15 -31.80
C GLU A 34 24.78 -15.27 -32.38
N VAL A 35 25.27 -14.30 -31.60
CA VAL A 35 26.41 -13.46 -31.99
C VAL A 35 27.71 -14.26 -32.01
N ALA A 36 27.95 -15.10 -31.00
CA ALA A 36 29.16 -15.93 -30.94
C ALA A 36 29.21 -16.97 -32.08
N GLU A 37 28.06 -17.48 -32.51
CA GLU A 37 27.91 -18.44 -33.62
C GLU A 37 27.87 -17.75 -35.00
N GLY A 38 27.98 -16.41 -35.06
CA GLY A 38 27.97 -15.64 -36.31
C GLY A 38 26.60 -15.58 -37.01
N MET A 39 25.54 -16.09 -36.37
CA MET A 39 24.17 -16.07 -36.90
C MET A 39 23.53 -14.69 -36.80
N LYS A 40 24.09 -13.79 -35.96
CA LYS A 40 23.56 -12.44 -35.74
C LYS A 40 24.65 -11.39 -35.58
N GLY A 41 24.40 -10.21 -36.13
CA GLY A 41 25.27 -9.05 -35.92
C GLY A 41 25.13 -8.47 -34.52
N SER A 42 26.25 -8.10 -33.88
CA SER A 42 26.28 -7.53 -32.53
C SER A 42 25.37 -6.30 -32.37
N LYS A 43 25.33 -5.43 -33.39
CA LYS A 43 24.50 -4.23 -33.40
C LYS A 43 23.00 -4.57 -33.43
N GLN A 44 22.60 -5.60 -34.17
CA GLN A 44 21.22 -6.07 -34.24
C GLN A 44 20.78 -6.68 -32.91
N ALA A 45 21.66 -7.47 -32.27
CA ALA A 45 21.41 -8.01 -30.93
C ALA A 45 21.24 -6.91 -29.88
N GLN A 46 22.04 -5.83 -29.94
CA GLN A 46 21.90 -4.70 -29.02
C GLN A 46 20.58 -3.95 -29.20
N ILE A 47 20.10 -3.78 -30.43
CA ILE A 47 18.81 -3.13 -30.72
C ILE A 47 17.67 -3.94 -30.10
N GLU A 48 17.63 -5.26 -30.32
CA GLU A 48 16.56 -6.10 -29.77
C GLU A 48 16.52 -6.12 -28.25
N LEU A 49 17.69 -6.10 -27.58
CA LEU A 49 17.73 -5.93 -26.12
C LEU A 49 17.24 -4.56 -25.68
N ALA A 50 17.64 -3.51 -26.38
CA ALA A 50 17.21 -2.15 -26.05
C ALA A 50 15.70 -1.97 -26.23
N ASP A 51 15.11 -2.57 -27.27
CA ASP A 51 13.68 -2.54 -27.54
C ASP A 51 12.88 -3.20 -26.40
N LEU A 52 13.27 -4.41 -25.98
CA LEU A 52 12.61 -5.10 -24.86
C LEU A 52 12.73 -4.31 -23.54
N LYS A 53 13.91 -3.73 -23.27
CA LYS A 53 14.11 -2.89 -22.09
C LYS A 53 13.21 -1.65 -22.13
N SER A 54 13.19 -0.95 -23.26
CA SER A 54 12.36 0.24 -23.47
C SER A 54 10.87 -0.05 -23.31
N GLU A 55 10.40 -1.19 -23.83
CA GLU A 55 9.02 -1.64 -23.64
C GLU A 55 8.69 -1.83 -22.16
N GLY A 56 9.53 -2.57 -21.43
CA GLY A 56 9.33 -2.83 -20.01
C GLY A 56 9.46 -1.58 -19.13
N GLU A 57 10.35 -0.65 -19.46
CA GLU A 57 10.48 0.65 -18.79
C GLU A 57 9.26 1.54 -19.05
N THR A 58 8.76 1.57 -20.29
CA THR A 58 7.54 2.31 -20.66
C THR A 58 6.32 1.75 -19.93
N TYR A 59 6.17 0.43 -19.90
CA TYR A 59 5.14 -0.24 -19.10
C TYR A 59 5.28 0.13 -17.62
N SER A 60 6.52 0.10 -17.10
CA SER A 60 6.79 0.38 -15.68
C SER A 60 6.39 1.78 -15.28
N GLN A 61 6.78 2.78 -16.07
CA GLN A 61 6.45 4.18 -15.82
C GLN A 61 4.94 4.40 -15.87
N LYS A 62 4.29 3.95 -16.96
CA LYS A 62 2.85 4.13 -17.14
C LYS A 62 2.03 3.48 -16.03
N THR A 63 2.39 2.26 -15.64
CA THR A 63 1.67 1.53 -14.58
C THR A 63 1.91 2.15 -13.21
N TYR A 64 3.14 2.58 -12.92
CA TYR A 64 3.46 3.29 -11.69
C TYR A 64 2.65 4.58 -11.56
N ASP A 65 2.64 5.42 -12.60
CA ASP A 65 1.90 6.69 -12.60
C ASP A 65 0.40 6.47 -12.40
N LYS A 66 -0.18 5.45 -13.06
CA LYS A 66 -1.57 5.05 -12.85
C LYS A 66 -1.84 4.66 -11.40
N ILE A 67 -1.04 3.75 -10.84
CA ILE A 67 -1.23 3.27 -9.45
C ILE A 67 -1.11 4.43 -8.46
N MET A 68 -0.12 5.31 -8.62
CA MET A 68 0.04 6.49 -7.77
C MET A 68 -1.18 7.41 -7.83
N SER A 69 -1.71 7.66 -9.04
CA SER A 69 -2.94 8.43 -9.23
C SER A 69 -4.14 7.76 -8.57
N ASP A 70 -4.33 6.45 -8.76
CA ASP A 70 -5.46 5.71 -8.20
C ASP A 70 -5.42 5.68 -6.66
N ILE A 71 -4.23 5.58 -6.06
CA ILE A 71 -4.04 5.71 -4.60
C ILE A 71 -4.48 7.09 -4.12
N GLU A 72 -4.05 8.16 -4.78
CA GLU A 72 -4.40 9.52 -4.39
C GLU A 72 -5.90 9.80 -4.52
N GLN A 73 -6.52 9.30 -5.60
CA GLN A 73 -7.95 9.45 -5.82
C GLN A 73 -8.76 8.74 -4.74
N GLU A 74 -8.44 7.48 -4.42
CA GLU A 74 -9.18 6.74 -3.39
C GLU A 74 -8.93 7.33 -1.99
N ARG A 75 -7.70 7.75 -1.69
CA ARG A 75 -7.38 8.47 -0.45
C ARG A 75 -8.23 9.72 -0.32
N THR A 76 -8.24 10.57 -1.34
CA THR A 76 -8.99 11.84 -1.34
C THR A 76 -10.48 11.57 -1.14
N LYS A 77 -11.03 10.61 -1.89
CA LYS A 77 -12.42 10.21 -1.79
C LYS A 77 -12.80 9.78 -0.36
N GLN A 78 -12.04 8.88 0.26
CA GLN A 78 -12.32 8.43 1.63
C GLN A 78 -12.20 9.58 2.64
N LEU A 79 -11.19 10.44 2.50
CA LEU A 79 -11.02 11.59 3.39
C LEU A 79 -12.12 12.66 3.23
N GLU A 80 -12.66 12.83 2.03
CA GLU A 80 -13.81 13.69 1.78
C GLU A 80 -15.10 13.12 2.36
N GLU A 81 -15.33 11.81 2.26
CA GLU A 81 -16.45 11.13 2.91
C GLU A 81 -16.44 11.33 4.43
N LEU A 82 -15.26 11.34 5.06
CA LEU A 82 -15.09 11.64 6.50
C LEU A 82 -15.42 13.10 6.87
N LYS A 83 -15.37 14.03 5.92
CA LYS A 83 -15.72 15.45 6.16
C LYS A 83 -17.23 15.71 6.03
N SER A 84 -18.02 14.73 5.61
CA SER A 84 -19.47 14.88 5.49
C SER A 84 -20.13 15.19 6.83
N GLU A 85 -21.25 15.90 6.82
CA GLU A 85 -22.01 16.25 8.04
C GLU A 85 -22.37 15.01 8.87
N LYS A 86 -22.63 13.86 8.22
CA LYS A 86 -22.87 12.58 8.87
C LYS A 86 -21.74 12.13 9.79
N ASN A 87 -20.51 12.47 9.43
CA ASN A 87 -19.28 12.10 10.13
C ASN A 87 -18.75 13.23 11.03
N SER A 88 -19.49 14.35 11.13
CA SER A 88 -19.20 15.41 12.07
C SER A 88 -19.63 15.04 13.49
N VAL A 89 -18.95 15.63 14.47
CA VAL A 89 -19.30 15.48 15.90
C VAL A 89 -20.47 16.42 16.21
N THR A 90 -21.56 15.86 16.71
CA THR A 90 -22.78 16.57 17.11
C THR A 90 -22.75 16.94 18.59
N ALA A 91 -23.70 17.76 19.04
CA ALA A 91 -23.85 18.08 20.46
C ALA A 91 -24.13 16.84 21.31
N ASP A 92 -24.92 15.89 20.79
CA ASP A 92 -25.21 14.62 21.46
C ASP A 92 -23.95 13.76 21.61
N ASP A 93 -23.11 13.70 20.57
CA ASP A 93 -21.82 13.00 20.64
C ASP A 93 -20.91 13.61 21.72
N VAL A 94 -20.86 14.95 21.82
CA VAL A 94 -20.07 15.64 22.85
C VAL A 94 -20.59 15.30 24.24
N ALA A 95 -21.91 15.35 24.44
CA ALA A 95 -22.52 15.04 25.73
C ALA A 95 -22.22 13.58 26.15
N GLU A 96 -22.31 12.65 25.21
CA GLU A 96 -22.00 11.23 25.45
C GLU A 96 -20.51 11.03 25.82
N LEU A 97 -19.58 11.64 25.08
CA LEU A 97 -18.14 11.56 25.38
C LEU A 97 -17.78 12.21 26.72
N MET A 98 -18.44 13.30 27.11
CA MET A 98 -18.23 13.92 28.42
C MET A 98 -18.73 13.06 29.59
N LEU A 99 -19.85 12.34 29.38
CA LEU A 99 -20.35 11.36 30.35
C LEU A 99 -19.37 10.20 30.49
N LEU A 100 -18.83 9.71 29.37
CA LEU A 100 -17.82 8.66 29.36
C LEU A 100 -16.56 9.10 30.12
N GLU A 101 -16.03 10.29 29.84
CA GLU A 101 -14.87 10.87 30.54
C GLU A 101 -15.08 10.98 32.07
N SER A 102 -16.32 11.15 32.52
CA SER A 102 -16.66 11.24 33.94
C SER A 102 -16.95 9.88 34.60
N THR A 103 -17.02 8.80 33.81
CA THR A 103 -17.35 7.45 34.28
C THR A 103 -16.10 6.78 34.82
N LYS A 104 -16.09 6.40 36.10
CA LYS A 104 -14.88 5.88 36.76
C LYS A 104 -14.43 4.51 36.25
N ASP A 105 -15.39 3.63 36.03
CA ASP A 105 -15.15 2.23 35.69
C ASP A 105 -15.73 1.99 34.29
N ILE A 106 -14.86 1.83 33.30
CA ILE A 106 -15.23 1.48 31.92
C ILE A 106 -14.45 0.21 31.58
N SER A 107 -15.16 -0.85 31.20
CA SER A 107 -14.51 -2.08 30.76
C SER A 107 -13.85 -1.91 29.38
N TRP A 108 -12.95 -2.84 29.06
CA TRP A 108 -12.31 -2.89 27.75
C TRP A 108 -13.34 -3.05 26.62
N GLU A 109 -14.28 -3.97 26.81
CA GLU A 109 -15.30 -4.30 25.83
C GLU A 109 -16.23 -3.10 25.58
N GLU A 110 -16.68 -2.43 26.65
CA GLU A 110 -17.50 -1.21 26.53
C GLU A 110 -16.75 -0.10 25.80
N PHE A 111 -15.45 0.09 26.09
CA PHE A 111 -14.65 1.12 25.43
C PHE A 111 -14.45 0.85 23.94
N GLU A 112 -14.27 -0.43 23.56
CA GLU A 112 -14.18 -0.84 22.17
C GLU A 112 -15.47 -0.54 21.38
N GLU A 113 -16.64 -0.72 21.99
CA GLU A 113 -17.93 -0.37 21.37
C GLU A 113 -18.01 1.12 21.01
N TYR A 114 -17.48 2.01 21.87
CA TYR A 114 -17.39 3.43 21.58
C TYR A 114 -16.46 3.73 20.40
N LEU A 115 -15.30 3.07 20.34
CA LEU A 115 -14.36 3.25 19.22
C LEU A 115 -14.96 2.77 17.89
N GLU A 116 -15.68 1.64 17.88
CA GLU A 116 -16.39 1.16 16.70
C GLU A 116 -17.53 2.09 16.27
N LYS A 117 -18.29 2.63 17.22
CA LYS A 117 -19.35 3.62 16.96
C LYS A 117 -18.79 4.89 16.33
N TYR A 118 -17.64 5.36 16.82
CA TYR A 118 -17.05 6.65 16.44
C TYR A 118 -15.97 6.58 15.37
N LYS A 119 -15.66 5.41 14.79
CA LYS A 119 -14.56 5.20 13.82
C LYS A 119 -14.55 6.15 12.61
N ASN A 120 -15.73 6.60 12.17
CA ASN A 120 -15.88 7.54 11.06
C ASN A 120 -15.82 9.02 11.48
N LYS A 121 -15.68 9.31 12.79
CA LYS A 121 -15.62 10.65 13.37
C LYS A 121 -14.24 10.87 13.99
N PRO A 122 -13.22 11.30 13.21
CA PRO A 122 -11.83 11.37 13.70
C PRO A 122 -11.64 12.22 14.98
N LEU A 123 -12.44 13.27 15.14
CA LEU A 123 -12.41 14.10 16.35
C LEU A 123 -12.93 13.36 17.59
N ALA A 124 -13.96 12.51 17.44
CA ALA A 124 -14.47 11.69 18.53
C ALA A 124 -13.46 10.59 18.91
N ILE A 125 -12.84 9.93 17.92
CA ILE A 125 -11.75 8.96 18.19
C ILE A 125 -10.59 9.61 18.93
N LYS A 126 -10.19 10.83 18.53
CA LYS A 126 -9.15 11.57 19.24
C LYS A 126 -9.53 11.82 20.70
N LYS A 127 -10.77 12.26 20.97
CA LYS A 127 -11.25 12.47 22.34
C LYS A 127 -11.33 11.17 23.14
N LEU A 128 -11.72 10.06 22.51
CA LEU A 128 -11.65 8.73 23.13
C LEU A 128 -10.22 8.37 23.51
N GLY A 129 -9.23 8.63 22.65
CA GLY A 129 -7.82 8.45 23.00
C GLY A 129 -7.38 9.25 24.25
N GLU A 130 -7.86 10.48 24.39
CA GLU A 130 -7.62 11.30 25.58
C GLU A 130 -8.28 10.69 26.84
N ILE A 131 -9.51 10.19 26.71
CA ILE A 131 -10.22 9.48 27.78
C ILE A 131 -9.43 8.23 28.19
N ALA A 132 -9.04 7.39 27.24
CA ALA A 132 -8.25 6.17 27.50
C ALA A 132 -6.97 6.44 28.30
N GLN A 133 -6.27 7.55 28.02
CA GLN A 133 -5.06 7.93 28.76
C GLN A 133 -5.33 8.31 30.23
N SER A 134 -6.55 8.74 30.55
CA SER A 134 -6.97 9.07 31.91
C SER A 134 -7.43 7.84 32.72
N HIS A 135 -7.68 6.71 32.06
CA HIS A 135 -8.03 5.43 32.68
C HIS A 135 -6.85 4.46 32.66
N THR A 136 -6.36 4.07 33.84
CA THR A 136 -5.17 3.20 33.96
C THR A 136 -5.34 1.87 33.21
N ASP A 137 -6.55 1.29 33.25
CA ASP A 137 -6.85 0.01 32.60
C ASP A 137 -6.95 0.11 31.08
N LEU A 138 -7.14 1.30 30.51
CA LEU A 138 -7.27 1.54 29.06
C LEU A 138 -6.00 2.09 28.41
N SER A 139 -4.95 2.33 29.21
CA SER A 139 -3.70 2.96 28.76
C SER A 139 -2.93 2.19 27.67
N PHE A 140 -3.20 0.90 27.49
CA PHE A 140 -2.61 0.05 26.45
C PHE A 140 -3.50 -0.11 25.20
N PHE A 141 -4.66 0.56 25.16
CA PHE A 141 -5.58 0.43 24.05
C PHE A 141 -5.04 1.14 22.79
N ASP A 142 -4.92 0.40 21.69
CA ASP A 142 -4.46 0.92 20.40
C ASP A 142 -5.63 1.57 19.63
N TYR A 143 -6.12 2.70 20.15
CA TYR A 143 -7.31 3.39 19.63
C TYR A 143 -7.08 3.97 18.22
N GLU A 144 -5.82 4.20 17.83
CA GLU A 144 -5.48 4.69 16.49
C GLU A 144 -5.96 3.72 15.39
N LYS A 145 -6.07 2.42 15.69
CA LYS A 145 -6.63 1.42 14.76
C LYS A 145 -8.08 1.67 14.37
N TYR A 146 -8.82 2.47 15.13
CA TYR A 146 -10.22 2.79 14.84
C TYR A 146 -10.35 4.13 14.12
N ASN A 147 -9.28 4.95 14.07
CA ASN A 147 -9.31 6.21 13.33
C ASN A 147 -9.20 5.94 11.82
N ILE A 148 -10.34 5.94 11.12
CA ILE A 148 -10.37 5.69 9.67
C ILE A 148 -9.51 6.69 8.91
N LYS A 149 -9.44 7.96 9.36
CA LYS A 149 -8.57 8.95 8.72
C LYS A 149 -7.11 8.49 8.71
N ASP A 150 -6.60 8.06 9.86
CA ASP A 150 -5.20 7.67 10.00
C ASP A 150 -4.93 6.36 9.26
N ARG A 151 -5.88 5.41 9.28
CA ARG A 151 -5.81 4.17 8.48
C ARG A 151 -5.72 4.45 6.99
N THR A 152 -6.58 5.32 6.47
CA THR A 152 -6.61 5.72 5.06
C THR A 152 -5.26 6.33 4.64
N GLU A 153 -4.67 7.21 5.47
CA GLU A 153 -3.36 7.78 5.20
C GLU A 153 -2.24 6.72 5.27
N LYS A 154 -2.21 5.90 6.33
CA LYS A 154 -1.23 4.81 6.50
C LYS A 154 -1.26 3.83 5.32
N LEU A 155 -2.45 3.42 4.87
CA LEU A 155 -2.64 2.55 3.69
C LEU A 155 -2.14 3.21 2.41
N ALA A 156 -2.50 4.47 2.17
CA ALA A 156 -2.06 5.19 0.99
C ALA A 156 -0.54 5.33 0.94
N GLU A 157 0.10 5.72 2.04
CA GLU A 157 1.56 5.84 2.14
C GLU A 157 2.26 4.50 1.92
N TYR A 158 1.76 3.44 2.56
CA TYR A 158 2.29 2.10 2.40
C TYR A 158 2.23 1.62 0.94
N LEU A 159 1.07 1.75 0.29
CA LEU A 159 0.89 1.36 -1.11
C LEU A 159 1.80 2.16 -2.05
N LYS A 160 1.97 3.47 -1.83
CA LYS A 160 2.90 4.30 -2.62
C LYS A 160 4.34 3.82 -2.47
N LYS A 161 4.75 3.47 -1.25
CA LYS A 161 6.09 2.95 -0.98
C LYS A 161 6.32 1.65 -1.75
N GLN A 162 5.36 0.71 -1.72
CA GLN A 162 5.43 -0.53 -2.49
C GLN A 162 5.50 -0.28 -4.00
N ALA A 163 4.63 0.59 -4.53
CA ALA A 163 4.64 0.98 -5.94
C ALA A 163 6.01 1.52 -6.36
N LYS A 164 6.59 2.39 -5.54
CA LYS A 164 7.90 3.00 -5.77
C LYS A 164 9.01 1.95 -5.76
N THR A 165 9.06 1.08 -4.75
CA THR A 165 10.04 0.00 -4.66
C THR A 165 10.01 -0.87 -5.93
N TYR A 166 8.84 -1.34 -6.36
CA TYR A 166 8.73 -2.13 -7.59
C TYR A 166 9.15 -1.38 -8.85
N HIS A 167 8.85 -0.08 -8.93
CA HIS A 167 9.26 0.74 -10.06
C HIS A 167 10.79 0.95 -10.10
N SER A 168 11.40 1.33 -8.96
CA SER A 168 12.80 1.78 -8.89
C SER A 168 13.82 0.67 -8.64
N GLU A 169 13.43 -0.44 -8.02
CA GLU A 169 14.36 -1.50 -7.62
C GLU A 169 14.33 -2.71 -8.55
N PHE A 170 13.18 -2.98 -9.21
CA PHE A 170 13.06 -4.12 -10.14
C PHE A 170 13.54 -3.68 -11.53
N LEU A 171 14.86 -3.56 -11.69
CA LEU A 171 15.48 -3.01 -12.89
C LEU A 171 15.63 -4.07 -13.98
N ILE A 172 15.29 -3.69 -15.21
CA ILE A 172 15.44 -4.53 -16.41
C ILE A 172 16.84 -4.28 -16.97
N ASN A 173 17.84 -4.96 -16.42
CA ASN A 173 19.26 -4.71 -16.72
C ASN A 173 20.11 -5.97 -16.99
N GLY A 174 19.51 -7.17 -16.90
CA GLY A 174 20.22 -8.44 -17.12
C GLY A 174 20.97 -8.96 -15.90
N ASP A 175 20.74 -8.40 -14.70
CA ASP A 175 21.37 -8.87 -13.47
C ASP A 175 20.56 -10.04 -12.87
N ASN A 176 21.14 -11.25 -12.93
CA ASN A 176 20.57 -12.47 -12.36
C ASN A 176 20.41 -12.38 -10.83
N MET A 177 21.34 -11.74 -10.11
CA MET A 177 21.23 -11.59 -8.66
C MET A 177 20.08 -10.66 -8.30
N LEU A 178 19.87 -9.61 -9.10
CA LEU A 178 18.75 -8.71 -8.93
C LEU A 178 17.41 -9.42 -9.21
N LEU A 179 17.34 -10.27 -10.25
CA LEU A 179 16.15 -11.10 -10.52
C LEU A 179 15.80 -11.98 -9.31
N VAL A 180 16.76 -12.73 -8.79
CA VAL A 180 16.55 -13.61 -7.62
C VAL A 180 16.09 -12.80 -6.41
N THR A 181 16.70 -11.63 -6.18
CA THR A 181 16.31 -10.74 -5.07
C THR A 181 14.88 -10.22 -5.24
N ALA A 182 14.49 -9.86 -6.46
CA ALA A 182 13.14 -9.39 -6.77
C ALA A 182 12.09 -10.51 -6.57
N GLU A 183 12.39 -11.73 -7.04
CA GLU A 183 11.52 -12.90 -6.87
C GLU A 183 11.30 -13.23 -5.38
N LEU A 184 12.36 -13.26 -4.57
CA LEU A 184 12.24 -13.45 -3.12
C LEU A 184 11.45 -12.33 -2.44
N SER A 185 11.68 -11.09 -2.88
CA SER A 185 10.99 -9.92 -2.32
C SER A 185 9.48 -9.94 -2.62
N LEU A 186 9.06 -10.50 -3.76
CA LEU A 186 7.63 -10.62 -4.09
C LEU A 186 6.87 -11.45 -3.06
N GLU A 187 7.39 -12.62 -2.67
CA GLU A 187 6.73 -13.51 -1.71
C GLU A 187 6.61 -12.86 -0.32
N ILE A 188 7.69 -12.21 0.12
CA ILE A 188 7.74 -11.50 1.40
C ILE A 188 6.78 -10.31 1.39
N ASN A 189 6.82 -9.51 0.32
CA ASN A 189 5.97 -8.33 0.21
C ASN A 189 4.50 -8.69 0.05
N GLU A 190 4.14 -9.76 -0.66
CA GLU A 190 2.74 -10.20 -0.74
C GLU A 190 2.18 -10.51 0.66
N THR A 191 2.95 -11.24 1.46
CA THR A 191 2.59 -11.56 2.84
C THR A 191 2.50 -10.30 3.71
N ALA A 192 3.48 -9.40 3.59
CA ALA A 192 3.51 -8.15 4.35
C ALA A 192 2.36 -7.21 3.99
N ILE A 193 2.02 -7.09 2.69
CA ILE A 193 0.88 -6.31 2.22
C ILE A 193 -0.44 -6.93 2.72
N GLY A 194 -0.52 -8.26 2.76
CA GLY A 194 -1.61 -9.01 3.40
C GLY A 194 -1.85 -8.55 4.83
N ARG A 195 -0.84 -8.72 5.69
CA ARG A 195 -0.90 -8.37 7.12
C ARG A 195 -1.17 -6.88 7.34
N PHE A 196 -0.54 -6.01 6.56
CA PHE A 196 -0.75 -4.56 6.72
C PHE A 196 -2.20 -4.16 6.48
N PHE A 197 -2.89 -4.80 5.52
CA PHE A 197 -4.31 -4.60 5.27
C PHE A 197 -5.18 -5.15 6.41
N GLU A 198 -4.84 -6.33 6.95
CA GLU A 198 -5.54 -6.90 8.12
C GLU A 198 -5.43 -5.96 9.33
N GLU A 199 -4.26 -5.38 9.56
CA GLU A 199 -3.98 -4.47 10.69
C GLU A 199 -4.59 -3.06 10.51
N ASN A 200 -4.71 -2.58 9.27
CA ASN A 200 -5.11 -1.20 8.97
C ASN A 200 -6.43 -1.08 8.21
N GLY A 201 -7.16 -2.17 7.99
CA GLY A 201 -8.49 -2.16 7.38
C GLY A 201 -8.53 -2.32 5.88
N LEU A 202 -8.63 -3.58 5.46
CA LEU A 202 -9.89 -4.17 4.98
C LEU A 202 -9.91 -5.66 5.32
#